data_AF-A0A2J4JPL0-F1
#
_entry.id   AF-A0A2J4JPL0-F1
#
_cell.length_a   1.000
_cell.length_b   1.000
_cell.length_c   1.000
_cell.angle_alpha   90.00
_cell.angle_beta   90.00
_cell.angle_gamma   90.00
#
_symmetry.space_group_name_H-M   'P 1'
#
loop_
_entity.id
_entity.type
_entity.pdbx_description
1 polymer ?
#
loop_
_entity_poly.entity_id
_entity_poly.type
_entity_poly.pdbx_seq_one_letter_code
_entity_poly.pdbx_strand_id
1 'polypeptide(L)'
;RRLGVIATTMNGKERLHLMHSMFHMGDNDKFFFDWKYLVESGLSVKDFIAPTAFAFKTNRTFQMGSIFGSMSYLAITASDLSDRMLGDFLDMESTQIVTMHIQSVDQTAAIKTIKRIITELDRSKIEEQKKAVRSGYDMDIIPSDLATYGKDAKSLLKELQSQNERMFMVTFLVLNTGRTEQELENNVFQAQSIAQKHNCNLRRLDFQQESGLMSSLPLAQNLIEIRRGLTTSSTAIFVPFTTQELFQNGGETLYYGLNALSNNLIMVDRKKLKNPNGLILGTPGSGKSFSAKREITNAFLVTDDDIIICDPEAEYAALVHKFNGQVVKISSSSTNYINPMDINLNYSEDDNPVALKADFILSLC
;
A
#
# COMPACT_ATOMS: atom_id res chain seq x y z
N ARG A 1 0.61 -12.79 -9.30
CA ARG A 1 0.05 -11.78 -8.38
C ARG A 1 0.41 -10.41 -8.94
N ARG A 2 -0.57 -9.61 -9.37
CA ARG A 2 -0.32 -8.21 -9.74
C ARG A 2 -0.15 -7.45 -8.43
N LEU A 3 0.97 -6.76 -8.25
CA LEU A 3 1.08 -5.71 -7.24
C LEU A 3 -0.08 -4.73 -7.52
N GLY A 4 -0.75 -4.18 -6.50
CA GLY A 4 -1.89 -3.26 -6.66
C GLY A 4 -1.56 -1.93 -7.35
N VAL A 5 -0.44 -1.85 -8.09
CA VAL A 5 0.11 -0.66 -8.74
C VAL A 5 0.64 -1.02 -10.11
N ILE A 6 0.49 -0.08 -11.05
CA ILE A 6 1.05 -0.17 -12.39
C ILE A 6 2.55 0.19 -12.29
N ALA A 7 3.41 -0.82 -12.43
CA ALA A 7 4.84 -0.59 -12.62
C ALA A 7 5.13 -0.40 -14.11
N THR A 8 5.70 0.75 -14.48
CA THR A 8 6.12 1.04 -15.87
C THR A 8 7.64 1.07 -15.94
N THR A 9 8.19 0.54 -17.03
CA THR A 9 9.62 0.70 -17.32
C THR A 9 9.89 2.14 -17.74
N MET A 10 10.94 2.75 -17.18
CA MET A 10 11.37 4.10 -17.56
C MET A 10 12.59 4.03 -18.48
N ASN A 11 12.51 4.70 -19.63
CA ASN A 11 13.64 4.95 -20.52
C ASN A 11 14.56 6.05 -19.97
N GLY A 12 15.68 6.30 -20.66
CA GLY A 12 16.68 7.29 -20.21
C GLY A 12 16.12 8.72 -20.06
N LYS A 13 15.26 9.16 -20.98
CA LYS A 13 14.64 10.49 -20.94
C LYS A 13 13.63 10.60 -19.79
N GLU A 14 12.85 9.55 -19.54
CA GLU A 14 11.91 9.49 -18.41
C GLU A 14 12.63 9.52 -17.06
N ARG A 15 13.78 8.83 -16.94
CA ARG A 15 14.62 8.93 -15.73
C ARG A 15 15.22 10.32 -15.55
N LEU A 16 15.69 10.95 -16.64
CA LEU A 16 16.17 12.34 -16.60
C LEU A 16 15.05 13.29 -16.15
N HIS A 17 13.82 13.09 -16.65
CA HIS A 17 12.67 13.87 -16.23
C HIS A 17 12.39 13.71 -14.73
N LEU A 18 12.40 12.47 -14.22
CA LEU A 18 12.23 12.20 -12.79
C LEU A 18 13.33 12.88 -11.95
N MET A 19 14.59 12.76 -12.36
CA MET A 19 15.70 13.43 -11.66
C MET A 19 15.58 14.96 -11.70
N HIS A 20 15.17 15.52 -12.84
CA HIS A 20 14.87 16.95 -12.95
C HIS A 20 13.78 17.35 -11.96
N SER A 21 12.66 16.62 -11.91
CA SER A 21 11.56 16.87 -10.95
C SER A 21 12.00 16.74 -9.49
N MET A 22 12.93 15.83 -9.20
CA MET A 22 13.52 15.71 -7.86
C MET A 22 14.40 16.91 -7.50
N PHE A 23 15.16 17.45 -8.45
CA PHE A 23 16.06 18.58 -8.22
C PHE A 23 15.37 19.95 -8.25
N HIS A 24 14.24 20.05 -8.95
CA HIS A 24 13.47 21.27 -9.15
C HIS A 24 12.20 21.29 -8.30
N MET A 25 12.24 20.63 -7.14
CA MET A 25 11.14 20.67 -6.18
C MET A 25 10.85 22.11 -5.77
N GLY A 26 9.59 22.53 -5.90
CA GLY A 26 9.14 23.83 -5.42
C GLY A 26 9.45 25.03 -6.31
N ASP A 27 10.11 24.83 -7.46
CA ASP A 27 10.24 25.82 -8.52
C ASP A 27 9.25 25.54 -9.68
N ASN A 28 9.26 26.40 -10.70
CA ASN A 28 8.40 26.29 -11.88
C ASN A 28 9.19 25.90 -13.14
N ASP A 29 10.43 25.42 -12.99
CA ASP A 29 11.26 25.04 -14.12
C ASP A 29 10.67 23.82 -14.82
N LYS A 30 10.69 23.84 -16.15
CA LYS A 30 10.09 22.78 -16.97
C LYS A 30 11.19 21.97 -17.63
N PHE A 31 11.05 20.65 -17.56
CA PHE A 31 11.99 19.75 -18.21
C PHE A 31 11.87 19.80 -19.74
N PHE A 32 12.88 20.39 -20.40
CA PHE A 32 13.00 20.41 -21.85
C PHE A 32 14.28 19.69 -22.28
N PHE A 33 14.13 18.48 -22.83
CA PHE A 33 15.28 17.66 -23.24
C PHE A 33 15.00 16.85 -24.51
N ASP A 34 15.96 16.87 -25.43
CA ASP A 34 16.09 15.96 -26.56
C ASP A 34 17.56 15.55 -26.71
N TRP A 35 17.79 14.28 -27.05
CA TRP A 35 19.14 13.74 -27.22
C TRP A 35 19.96 14.48 -28.28
N LYS A 36 19.31 15.08 -29.29
CA LYS A 36 19.96 15.85 -30.36
C LYS A 36 20.71 17.07 -29.83
N TYR A 37 20.22 17.68 -28.74
CA TYR A 37 20.81 18.89 -28.18
C TYR A 37 22.23 18.68 -27.67
N LEU A 38 22.58 17.46 -27.23
CA LEU A 38 23.91 17.15 -26.69
C LEU A 38 25.02 17.35 -27.73
N VAL A 39 24.78 16.94 -28.99
CA VAL A 39 25.78 17.02 -30.06
C VAL A 39 25.98 18.46 -30.53
N GLU A 40 24.89 19.21 -30.67
CA GLU A 40 24.92 20.58 -31.22
C GLU A 40 25.46 21.61 -30.23
N SER A 41 25.19 21.43 -28.94
CA SER A 41 25.53 22.41 -27.88
C SER A 41 26.82 22.08 -27.12
N GLY A 42 27.30 20.83 -27.19
CA GLY A 42 28.38 20.35 -26.33
C GLY A 42 27.99 20.18 -24.85
N LEU A 43 26.72 20.37 -24.51
CA LEU A 43 26.19 20.15 -23.16
C LEU A 43 26.08 18.67 -22.84
N SER A 44 26.13 18.36 -21.54
CA SER A 44 25.89 17.02 -20.99
C SER A 44 24.45 16.88 -20.51
N VAL A 45 24.01 15.64 -20.27
CA VAL A 45 22.68 15.38 -19.68
C VAL A 45 22.50 16.02 -18.29
N LYS A 46 23.59 16.30 -17.58
CA LYS A 46 23.55 16.92 -16.24
C LYS A 46 23.10 18.38 -16.32
N ASP A 47 23.47 19.07 -17.39
CA ASP A 47 23.14 20.50 -17.59
C ASP A 47 21.63 20.73 -17.76
N PHE A 48 20.88 19.70 -18.17
CA PHE A 48 19.42 19.75 -18.33
C PHE A 48 18.63 19.36 -17.08
N ILE A 49 19.29 18.82 -16.05
CA ILE A 49 18.63 18.36 -14.82
C ILE A 49 19.14 19.06 -13.57
N ALA A 50 20.30 19.72 -13.64
CA ALA A 50 20.90 20.39 -12.50
C ALA A 50 20.02 21.57 -12.06
N PRO A 51 19.78 21.74 -10.74
CA PRO A 51 19.09 22.91 -10.22
C PRO A 51 20.00 24.13 -10.29
N THR A 52 19.45 25.32 -10.02
CA THR A 52 20.21 26.58 -10.01
C THR A 52 21.44 26.52 -9.09
N ALA A 53 21.34 25.83 -7.95
CA ALA A 53 22.46 25.59 -7.06
C ALA A 53 22.17 24.44 -6.06
N PHE A 54 23.24 23.79 -5.61
CA PHE A 54 23.27 23.03 -4.36
C PHE A 54 24.13 23.78 -3.33
N ALA A 55 23.66 23.87 -2.09
CA ALA A 55 24.46 24.41 -0.99
C ALA A 55 24.40 23.51 0.24
N PHE A 56 25.52 22.85 0.55
CA PHE A 56 25.71 22.01 1.72
C PHE A 56 26.44 22.80 2.82
N LYS A 57 25.77 23.82 3.36
CA LYS A 57 26.38 24.76 4.32
C LYS A 57 26.51 24.19 5.73
N THR A 58 25.59 23.32 6.13
CA THR A 58 25.56 22.71 7.46
C THR A 58 25.78 21.21 7.34
N ASN A 59 26.03 20.56 8.48
CA ASN A 59 26.16 19.12 8.53
C ASN A 59 24.82 18.39 8.38
N ARG A 60 23.71 19.03 8.78
CA ARG A 60 22.39 18.38 8.94
C ARG A 60 21.40 18.68 7.82
N THR A 61 21.62 19.76 7.06
CA THR A 61 20.69 20.24 6.04
C THR A 61 21.44 20.71 4.81
N PHE A 62 20.72 20.82 3.70
CA PHE A 62 21.22 21.39 2.46
C PHE A 62 20.14 22.25 1.80
N GLN A 63 20.56 23.07 0.85
CA GLN A 63 19.65 23.84 0.00
C GLN A 63 19.80 23.38 -1.44
N MET A 64 18.68 23.24 -2.13
CA MET A 64 18.56 22.85 -3.53
C MET A 64 17.59 23.80 -4.21
N GLY A 65 18.12 24.71 -5.02
CA GLY A 65 17.34 25.85 -5.51
C GLY A 65 16.76 26.68 -4.35
N SER A 66 15.44 26.84 -4.31
CA SER A 66 14.73 27.54 -3.24
C SER A 66 14.28 26.66 -2.07
N ILE A 67 14.47 25.34 -2.14
CA ILE A 67 14.02 24.39 -1.12
C ILE A 67 15.15 24.02 -0.17
N PHE A 68 14.80 23.87 1.11
CA PHE A 68 15.66 23.29 2.12
C PHE A 68 15.37 21.79 2.22
N GLY A 69 16.43 20.98 2.29
CA GLY A 69 16.34 19.52 2.39
C GLY A 69 17.13 18.98 3.57
N SER A 70 16.70 17.82 4.08
CA SER A 70 17.42 17.02 5.08
C SER A 70 17.29 15.55 4.73
N MET A 71 18.43 14.90 4.53
CA MET A 71 18.56 13.46 4.34
C MET A 71 18.67 12.75 5.69
N SER A 72 17.88 11.70 5.85
CA SER A 72 17.91 10.80 7.00
C SER A 72 17.88 9.35 6.57
N TYR A 73 18.38 8.45 7.42
CA TYR A 73 18.21 7.01 7.28
C TYR A 73 17.33 6.46 8.40
N LEU A 74 16.58 5.39 8.10
CA LEU A 74 15.79 4.68 9.10
C LEU A 74 16.67 3.66 9.83
N ALA A 75 16.96 3.93 11.09
CA ALA A 75 17.59 2.99 12.00
C ALA A 75 16.54 2.02 12.55
N ILE A 76 16.47 0.84 11.96
CA ILE A 76 15.56 -0.23 12.37
C ILE A 76 16.13 -0.95 13.59
N THR A 77 15.56 -0.66 14.75
CA THR A 77 15.89 -1.29 16.04
C THR A 77 14.88 -2.36 16.45
N ALA A 78 13.68 -2.35 15.88
CA ALA A 78 12.62 -3.30 16.19
C ALA A 78 12.94 -4.72 15.70
N SER A 79 12.43 -5.72 16.43
CA SER A 79 12.42 -7.12 16.00
C SER A 79 11.41 -7.34 14.86
N ASP A 80 10.26 -6.66 14.94
CA ASP A 80 9.16 -6.73 14.00
C ASP A 80 8.82 -5.34 13.47
N LEU A 81 8.53 -5.26 12.18
CA LEU A 81 8.13 -4.04 11.51
C LEU A 81 6.63 -4.09 11.20
N SER A 82 5.95 -2.95 11.24
CA SER A 82 4.55 -2.84 10.78
C SER A 82 4.51 -2.55 9.28
N ASP A 83 3.59 -3.21 8.58
CA ASP A 83 3.25 -2.96 7.17
C ASP A 83 2.68 -1.55 6.92
N ARG A 84 2.26 -0.85 7.96
CA ARG A 84 1.80 0.53 7.89
C ARG A 84 2.91 1.57 7.94
N MET A 85 4.15 1.19 8.27
CA MET A 85 5.22 2.18 8.45
C MET A 85 5.44 3.03 7.20
N LEU A 86 5.55 2.39 6.03
CA LEU A 86 5.76 3.11 4.79
C LEU A 86 4.53 3.95 4.41
N GLY A 87 3.32 3.45 4.67
CA GLY A 87 2.08 4.21 4.49
C GLY A 87 2.04 5.48 5.34
N ASP A 88 2.33 5.35 6.64
CA ASP A 88 2.37 6.49 7.57
C ASP A 88 3.40 7.56 7.14
N PHE A 89 4.55 7.16 6.59
CA PHE A 89 5.46 8.12 5.96
C PHE A 89 4.76 8.77 4.77
N LEU A 90 4.30 8.00 3.79
CA LEU A 90 3.71 8.52 2.54
C LEU A 90 2.48 9.41 2.76
N ASP A 91 1.74 9.22 3.86
CA ASP A 91 0.57 10.02 4.26
C ASP A 91 0.93 11.39 4.85
N MET A 92 2.22 11.71 5.04
CA MET A 92 2.65 13.03 5.48
C MET A 92 2.22 14.12 4.49
N GLU A 93 1.63 15.22 5.01
CA GLU A 93 1.25 16.42 4.25
C GLU A 93 2.47 17.30 3.89
N SER A 94 3.57 16.68 3.43
CA SER A 94 4.79 17.37 3.04
C SER A 94 5.43 16.71 1.82
N THR A 95 6.23 17.49 1.07
CA THR A 95 7.01 16.91 -0.03
C THR A 95 8.19 16.14 0.54
N GLN A 96 8.29 14.87 0.16
CA GLN A 96 9.37 13.99 0.59
C GLN A 96 9.69 12.94 -0.48
N ILE A 97 10.86 12.32 -0.33
CA ILE A 97 11.25 11.16 -1.12
C ILE A 97 11.67 10.05 -0.17
N VAL A 98 11.06 8.88 -0.31
CA VAL A 98 11.51 7.66 0.35
C VAL A 98 12.28 6.81 -0.67
N THR A 99 13.51 6.46 -0.35
CA THR A 99 14.34 5.60 -1.20
C THR A 99 14.73 4.34 -0.45
N MET A 100 14.59 3.20 -1.12
CA MET A 100 15.00 1.91 -0.59
C MET A 100 15.98 1.25 -1.53
N HIS A 101 17.17 0.93 -1.00
CA HIS A 101 18.13 0.08 -1.67
C HIS A 101 18.03 -1.31 -1.08
N ILE A 102 17.64 -2.29 -1.88
CA ILE A 102 17.43 -3.68 -1.46
C ILE A 102 18.40 -4.56 -2.24
N GLN A 103 19.34 -5.18 -1.55
CA GLN A 103 20.31 -6.09 -2.14
C GLN A 103 20.18 -7.48 -1.53
N SER A 104 19.93 -8.49 -2.37
CA SER A 104 19.91 -9.88 -1.89
C SER A 104 21.30 -10.35 -1.46
N VAL A 105 21.37 -11.07 -0.35
CA VAL A 105 22.59 -11.73 0.12
C VAL A 105 22.59 -13.18 -0.35
N ASP A 106 23.74 -13.70 -0.75
CA ASP A 106 23.91 -15.13 -1.01
C ASP A 106 23.52 -15.95 0.23
N GLN A 107 22.74 -17.01 0.04
CA GLN A 107 22.15 -17.77 1.15
C GLN A 107 23.23 -18.45 2.00
N THR A 108 24.29 -18.96 1.37
CA THR A 108 25.40 -19.63 2.06
C THR A 108 26.20 -18.61 2.88
N ALA A 109 26.49 -17.45 2.30
CA ALA A 109 27.15 -16.34 2.99
C ALA A 109 26.31 -15.81 4.17
N ALA A 110 24.99 -15.68 4.00
CA ALA A 110 24.07 -15.25 5.06
C ALA A 110 24.11 -16.24 6.25
N ILE A 111 23.90 -17.54 5.99
CA ILE A 111 23.95 -18.58 7.02
C ILE A 111 25.29 -18.59 7.75
N LYS A 112 26.42 -18.47 7.02
CA LYS A 112 27.76 -18.40 7.61
C LYS A 112 27.92 -17.19 8.54
N THR A 113 27.39 -16.04 8.12
CA THR A 113 27.46 -14.79 8.90
C THR A 113 26.66 -14.89 10.18
N ILE A 114 25.42 -15.39 10.13
CA ILE A 114 24.59 -15.57 11.32
C ILE A 114 25.19 -16.60 12.28
N LYS A 115 25.73 -17.72 11.78
CA LYS A 115 26.44 -18.70 12.63
C LYS A 115 27.65 -18.09 13.36
N ARG A 116 28.41 -17.22 12.69
CA ARG A 116 29.51 -16.47 13.31
C ARG A 116 29.00 -15.56 14.42
N ILE A 117 27.94 -14.79 14.16
CA ILE A 117 27.32 -13.90 15.16
C ILE A 117 26.82 -14.70 16.38
N ILE A 118 26.17 -15.85 16.17
CA ILE A 118 25.74 -16.73 17.27
C ILE A 118 26.95 -17.19 18.10
N THR A 119 28.03 -17.60 17.44
CA THR A 119 29.26 -18.05 18.12
C THR A 119 29.89 -16.92 18.95
N GLU A 120 29.90 -15.68 18.43
CA GLU A 120 30.37 -14.50 19.15
C GLU A 120 29.48 -14.16 20.35
N LEU A 121 28.15 -14.22 20.20
CA LEU A 121 27.20 -13.99 21.28
C LEU A 121 27.30 -15.07 22.38
N ASP A 122 27.43 -16.34 22.01
CA ASP A 122 27.63 -17.44 22.96
C ASP A 122 28.97 -17.27 23.71
N ARG A 123 30.02 -16.76 23.05
CA ARG A 123 31.28 -16.41 23.71
C ARG A 123 31.12 -15.27 24.71
N SER A 124 30.46 -14.17 24.33
CA SER A 124 30.19 -13.05 25.24
C SER A 124 29.35 -13.48 26.44
N LYS A 125 28.38 -14.38 26.24
CA LYS A 125 27.60 -14.97 27.34
C LYS A 125 28.48 -15.70 28.34
N ILE A 126 29.42 -16.53 27.86
CA ILE A 126 30.37 -17.26 28.72
C ILE A 126 31.29 -16.29 29.48
N GLU A 127 31.76 -15.22 28.82
CA GLU A 127 32.63 -14.23 29.46
C GLU A 127 31.93 -13.47 30.59
N GLU A 128 30.66 -13.06 30.39
CA GLU A 128 29.84 -12.46 31.45
C GLU A 128 29.55 -13.44 32.58
N GLN A 129 29.21 -14.70 32.29
CA GLN A 129 29.02 -15.73 33.32
C GLN A 129 30.30 -15.96 34.15
N LYS A 130 31.48 -16.00 33.51
CA LYS A 130 32.77 -16.12 34.21
C LYS A 130 33.07 -14.89 35.08
N LYS A 131 32.59 -13.71 34.71
CA LYS A 131 32.73 -12.49 35.50
C LYS A 131 31.78 -12.52 36.70
N ALA A 132 30.54 -12.93 36.51
CA ALA A 132 29.56 -13.12 37.59
C ALA A 132 30.09 -14.08 38.67
N VAL A 133 30.65 -15.24 38.26
CA VAL A 133 31.27 -16.20 39.18
C VAL A 133 32.44 -15.58 39.96
N ARG A 134 33.31 -14.80 39.30
CA ARG A 134 34.45 -14.13 39.95
C ARG A 134 34.02 -13.03 40.93
N SER A 135 32.91 -12.37 40.64
CA SER A 135 32.37 -11.27 41.45
C SER A 135 31.34 -11.73 42.50
N GLY A 136 31.00 -13.03 42.55
CA GLY A 136 30.03 -13.59 43.50
C GLY A 136 28.57 -13.25 43.19
N TYR A 137 28.26 -12.85 41.95
CA TYR A 137 26.88 -12.66 41.49
C TYR A 137 26.31 -13.98 40.96
N ASP A 138 24.98 -14.07 40.91
CA ASP A 138 24.27 -15.19 40.29
C ASP A 138 24.61 -15.29 38.79
N MET A 139 24.95 -16.49 38.35
CA MET A 139 25.38 -16.81 36.97
C MET A 139 24.22 -16.78 35.97
N ASP A 140 22.99 -16.80 36.47
CA ASP A 140 21.79 -16.66 35.64
C ASP A 140 21.47 -15.18 35.32
N ILE A 141 22.15 -14.23 35.98
CA ILE A 141 22.05 -12.80 35.68
C ILE A 141 22.92 -12.50 34.46
N ILE A 142 22.33 -12.66 33.27
CA ILE A 142 22.91 -12.25 31.99
C ILE A 142 22.22 -10.96 31.55
N PRO A 143 22.93 -9.99 30.95
CA PRO A 143 22.30 -8.81 30.37
C PRO A 143 21.13 -9.19 29.45
N SER A 144 19.96 -8.61 29.69
CA SER A 144 18.72 -8.91 28.96
C SER A 144 18.90 -8.80 27.44
N ASP A 145 19.67 -7.82 27.00
CA ASP A 145 19.95 -7.55 25.60
C ASP A 145 20.73 -8.71 24.97
N LEU A 146 21.74 -9.24 25.68
CA LEU A 146 22.54 -10.35 25.20
C LEU A 146 21.72 -11.64 25.06
N ALA A 147 20.82 -11.89 26.01
CA ALA A 147 19.90 -13.02 25.94
C ALA A 147 18.91 -12.88 24.77
N THR A 148 18.37 -11.67 24.57
CA THR A 148 17.42 -11.37 23.48
C THR A 148 18.09 -11.50 22.11
N TYR A 149 19.24 -10.85 21.89
CA TYR A 149 19.99 -10.96 20.63
C TYR A 149 20.42 -12.40 20.31
N GLY A 150 20.80 -13.18 21.32
CA GLY A 150 21.13 -14.60 21.15
C GLY A 150 19.94 -15.44 20.69
N LYS A 151 18.74 -15.16 21.23
CA LYS A 151 17.50 -15.82 20.81
C LYS A 151 17.11 -15.43 19.38
N ASP A 152 17.15 -14.13 19.07
CA ASP A 152 16.76 -13.60 17.76
C ASP A 152 17.68 -14.10 16.65
N ALA A 153 19.00 -14.13 16.89
CA ALA A 153 19.96 -14.68 15.93
C ALA A 153 19.70 -16.17 15.64
N LYS A 154 19.31 -16.96 16.66
CA LYS A 154 18.94 -18.38 16.49
C LYS A 154 17.61 -18.54 15.74
N SER A 155 16.63 -17.66 15.97
CA SER A 155 15.38 -17.65 15.18
C SER A 155 15.66 -17.34 13.71
N LEU A 156 16.44 -16.28 13.46
CA LEU A 156 16.82 -15.86 12.10
C LEU A 156 17.58 -16.98 11.35
N LEU A 157 18.47 -17.69 12.02
CA LEU A 157 19.15 -18.84 11.42
C LEU A 157 18.17 -19.94 11.00
N LYS A 158 17.19 -20.26 11.86
CA LYS A 158 16.16 -21.27 11.58
C LYS A 158 15.27 -20.86 10.41
N GLU A 159 14.87 -19.59 10.35
CA GLU A 159 14.09 -19.02 9.25
C GLU A 159 14.82 -19.17 7.91
N LEU A 160 16.10 -18.75 7.86
CA LEU A 160 16.93 -18.85 6.66
C LEU A 160 17.20 -20.30 6.20
N GLN A 161 17.26 -21.27 7.12
CA GLN A 161 17.54 -22.67 6.81
C GLN A 161 16.27 -23.48 6.48
N SER A 162 15.13 -23.17 7.10
CA SER A 162 13.96 -24.07 7.09
C SER A 162 12.68 -23.43 6.52
N GLN A 163 12.61 -22.11 6.37
CA GLN A 163 11.36 -21.41 5.98
C GLN A 163 11.43 -20.76 4.59
N ASN A 164 12.41 -21.14 3.76
CA ASN A 164 12.62 -20.57 2.43
C ASN A 164 12.77 -19.03 2.44
N GLU A 165 13.23 -18.48 3.56
CA GLU A 165 13.54 -17.07 3.73
C GLU A 165 14.92 -16.76 3.12
N ARG A 166 15.02 -15.62 2.44
CA ARG A 166 16.29 -15.02 2.00
C ARG A 166 16.63 -13.81 2.86
N MET A 167 17.92 -13.55 3.00
CA MET A 167 18.43 -12.35 3.65
C MET A 167 18.65 -11.24 2.62
N PHE A 168 18.21 -10.04 2.95
CA PHE A 168 18.42 -8.82 2.18
C PHE A 168 19.15 -7.78 3.02
N MET A 169 20.05 -7.04 2.40
CA MET A 169 20.63 -5.82 2.97
C MET A 169 19.82 -4.64 2.46
N VAL A 170 19.19 -3.93 3.39
CA VAL A 170 18.29 -2.82 3.10
C VAL A 170 18.87 -1.52 3.64
N THR A 171 18.93 -0.49 2.80
CA THR A 171 19.12 0.90 3.21
C THR A 171 17.83 1.65 2.92
N PHE A 172 17.28 2.32 3.93
CA PHE A 172 16.05 3.09 3.82
C PHE A 172 16.37 4.55 4.11
N LEU A 173 16.17 5.41 3.11
CA LEU A 173 16.47 6.84 3.16
C LEU A 173 15.17 7.64 3.05
N VAL A 174 15.13 8.75 3.77
CA VAL A 174 14.05 9.74 3.69
C VAL A 174 14.69 11.10 3.43
N LEU A 175 14.29 11.72 2.32
CA LEU A 175 14.51 13.13 2.05
C LEU A 175 13.26 13.89 2.51
N ASN A 176 13.38 14.68 3.56
CA ASN A 176 12.35 15.66 3.91
C ASN A 176 12.73 17.01 3.29
N THR A 177 11.72 17.77 2.87
CA THR A 177 11.90 19.10 2.28
C THR A 177 11.03 20.15 2.96
N GLY A 178 11.35 21.42 2.80
CA GLY A 178 10.54 22.56 3.25
C GLY A 178 10.92 23.85 2.51
N ARG A 179 9.99 24.80 2.41
CA ARG A 179 10.24 26.12 1.80
C ARG A 179 10.99 27.07 2.74
N THR A 180 10.99 26.77 4.04
CA THR A 180 11.78 27.46 5.05
C THR A 180 12.52 26.45 5.93
N GLU A 181 13.59 26.88 6.61
CA GLU A 181 14.29 26.02 7.58
C GLU A 181 13.34 25.53 8.70
N GLN A 182 12.42 26.39 9.15
CA GLN A 182 11.44 26.03 10.18
C GLN A 182 10.46 24.95 9.69
N GLU A 183 9.96 25.07 8.46
CA GLU A 183 9.10 24.06 7.84
C GLU A 183 9.84 22.73 7.68
N LEU A 184 11.09 22.77 7.22
CA LEU A 184 11.93 21.57 7.12
C LEU A 184 12.09 20.87 8.48
N GLU A 185 12.43 21.63 9.54
CA GLU A 185 12.60 21.08 10.89
C GLU A 185 11.29 20.45 11.40
N ASN A 186 10.14 21.08 11.18
CA ASN A 186 8.84 20.51 11.51
C ASN A 186 8.57 19.20 10.75
N ASN A 187 8.84 19.16 9.46
CA ASN A 187 8.64 17.97 8.62
C ASN A 187 9.57 16.83 9.05
N VAL A 188 10.84 17.11 9.37
CA VAL A 188 11.76 16.11 9.90
C VAL A 188 11.30 15.59 11.27
N PHE A 189 10.79 16.46 12.15
CA PHE A 189 10.26 16.06 13.46
C PHE A 189 9.03 15.15 13.33
N GLN A 190 8.13 15.45 12.40
CA GLN A 190 6.99 14.59 12.09
C GLN A 190 7.44 13.22 11.57
N ALA A 191 8.37 13.19 10.59
CA ALA A 191 8.94 11.96 10.07
C ALA A 191 9.63 11.12 11.15
N GLN A 192 10.34 11.76 12.08
CA GLN A 192 10.95 11.10 13.22
C GLN A 192 9.92 10.52 14.19
N SER A 193 8.81 11.24 14.43
CA SER A 193 7.71 10.76 15.27
C SER A 193 7.03 9.53 14.68
N ILE A 194 6.86 9.49 13.35
CA ILE A 194 6.36 8.31 12.63
C ILE A 194 7.31 7.13 12.81
N ALA A 195 8.63 7.32 12.64
CA ALA A 195 9.59 6.25 12.86
C ALA A 195 9.50 5.68 14.29
N GLN A 196 9.39 6.56 15.30
CA GLN A 196 9.31 6.18 16.72
C GLN A 196 8.04 5.40 17.04
N LYS A 197 6.89 5.77 16.47
CA LYS A 197 5.63 5.01 16.57
C LYS A 197 5.80 3.54 16.17
N HIS A 198 6.72 3.26 15.24
CA HIS A 198 7.03 1.93 14.73
C HIS A 198 8.33 1.34 15.33
N ASN A 199 8.72 1.76 16.53
CA ASN A 199 9.92 1.27 17.24
C ASN A 199 11.23 1.40 16.44
N CYS A 200 11.28 2.37 15.53
CA CYS A 200 12.45 2.71 14.74
C CYS A 200 12.89 4.14 15.06
N ASN A 201 14.09 4.52 14.61
CA ASN A 201 14.58 5.88 14.77
C ASN A 201 14.97 6.44 13.41
N LEU A 202 14.48 7.62 13.08
CA LEU A 202 14.96 8.36 11.92
C LEU A 202 16.18 9.18 12.35
N ARG A 203 17.34 8.93 11.71
CA ARG A 203 18.60 9.61 12.05
C ARG A 203 19.10 10.39 10.84
N ARG A 204 19.45 11.65 11.04
CA ARG A 204 20.01 12.48 9.98
C ARG A 204 21.38 11.96 9.55
N LEU A 205 21.67 12.10 8.26
CA LEU A 205 22.94 11.77 7.63
C LEU A 205 23.90 12.95 7.78
N ASP A 206 24.34 13.20 9.01
CA ASP A 206 25.21 14.33 9.33
C ASP A 206 26.53 14.24 8.53
N PHE A 207 26.91 15.33 7.85
CA PHE A 207 28.03 15.41 6.90
C PHE A 207 27.92 14.50 5.67
N GLN A 208 26.81 13.79 5.48
CA GLN A 208 26.55 12.89 4.35
C GLN A 208 25.29 13.29 3.58
N GLN A 209 24.87 14.55 3.67
CA GLN A 209 23.66 15.07 3.01
C GLN A 209 23.74 14.92 1.47
N GLU A 210 24.88 15.26 0.88
CA GLU A 210 25.12 15.11 -0.56
C GLU A 210 25.06 13.62 -0.97
N SER A 211 25.82 12.77 -0.27
CA SER A 211 25.80 11.32 -0.52
C SER A 211 24.41 10.72 -0.37
N GLY A 212 23.63 11.18 0.61
CA GLY A 212 22.24 10.78 0.82
C GLY A 212 21.36 11.16 -0.36
N LEU A 213 21.41 12.43 -0.78
CA LEU A 213 20.62 12.93 -1.91
C LEU A 213 20.96 12.19 -3.20
N MET A 214 22.24 12.02 -3.50
CA MET A 214 22.71 11.29 -4.69
C MET A 214 22.30 9.81 -4.65
N SER A 215 22.24 9.21 -3.46
CA SER A 215 21.73 7.85 -3.28
C SER A 215 20.21 7.74 -3.48
N SER A 216 19.48 8.86 -3.37
CA SER A 216 18.03 8.89 -3.60
C SER A 216 17.64 8.97 -5.07
N LEU A 217 18.59 9.28 -5.96
CA LEU A 217 18.34 9.33 -7.39
C LEU A 217 18.07 7.92 -7.97
N PRO A 218 17.23 7.79 -9.02
CA PRO A 218 16.91 6.53 -9.70
C PRO A 218 18.07 6.00 -10.58
N LEU A 219 19.29 6.04 -10.05
CA LEU A 219 20.54 5.60 -10.67
C LEU A 219 21.01 4.23 -10.16
N ALA A 220 20.28 3.64 -9.21
CA ALA A 220 20.62 2.37 -8.55
C ALA A 220 22.01 2.37 -7.88
N GLN A 221 22.46 3.55 -7.44
CA GLN A 221 23.71 3.73 -6.73
C GLN A 221 23.43 4.11 -5.28
N ASN A 222 23.98 3.36 -4.34
CA ASN A 222 23.90 3.65 -2.92
C ASN A 222 25.28 4.06 -2.40
N LEU A 223 25.43 5.33 -2.00
CA LEU A 223 26.63 5.89 -1.40
C LEU A 223 26.59 5.81 0.14
N ILE A 224 25.48 5.34 0.72
CA ILE A 224 25.31 5.18 2.15
C ILE A 224 25.62 3.73 2.53
N GLU A 225 26.61 3.56 3.41
CA GLU A 225 27.06 2.24 3.86
C GLU A 225 26.13 1.60 4.90
N ILE A 226 25.29 2.41 5.54
CA ILE A 226 24.37 1.97 6.59
C ILE A 226 23.31 1.05 5.98
N ARG A 227 23.36 -0.23 6.37
CA ARG A 227 22.48 -1.28 5.87
C ARG A 227 21.97 -2.13 7.03
N ARG A 228 20.70 -2.51 6.99
CA ARG A 228 20.09 -3.46 7.90
C ARG A 228 19.86 -4.79 7.18
N GLY A 229 20.28 -5.88 7.80
CA GLY A 229 19.93 -7.22 7.35
C GLY A 229 18.48 -7.55 7.74
N LEU A 230 17.66 -7.92 6.76
CA LEU A 230 16.25 -8.27 6.93
C LEU A 230 15.94 -9.59 6.21
N THR A 231 14.92 -10.32 6.68
CA THR A 231 14.37 -11.48 5.97
C THR A 231 13.51 -11.04 4.78
N THR A 232 13.04 -12.00 3.98
CA THR A 232 12.14 -11.72 2.86
C THR A 232 10.83 -11.16 3.39
N SER A 233 10.28 -11.79 4.42
CA SER A 233 9.05 -11.33 5.08
C SER A 233 9.20 -9.92 5.65
N SER A 234 10.29 -9.62 6.36
CA SER A 234 10.51 -8.26 6.89
C SER A 234 10.76 -7.22 5.81
N THR A 235 11.36 -7.61 4.68
CA THR A 235 11.59 -6.69 3.55
C THR A 235 10.29 -6.41 2.79
N ALA A 236 9.40 -7.40 2.68
CA ALA A 236 8.13 -7.28 1.97
C ALA A 236 7.16 -6.26 2.61
N ILE A 237 7.33 -5.98 3.90
CA ILE A 237 6.59 -4.95 4.65
C ILE A 237 6.75 -3.57 4.01
N PHE A 238 7.92 -3.29 3.41
CA PHE A 238 8.17 -2.03 2.73
C PHE A 238 7.61 -1.97 1.30
N VAL A 239 6.79 -2.95 0.89
CA VAL A 239 6.02 -2.86 -0.35
C VAL A 239 4.67 -2.19 0.00
N PRO A 240 4.44 -0.92 -0.35
CA PRO A 240 3.34 -0.11 0.21
C PRO A 240 1.95 -0.48 -0.30
N PHE A 241 1.79 -1.58 -1.03
CA PHE A 241 0.58 -1.88 -1.81
C PHE A 241 0.09 -3.32 -1.59
N THR A 242 0.01 -3.72 -0.33
CA THR A 242 -0.55 -5.02 0.07
C THR A 242 -2.09 -5.00 0.09
N THR A 243 -2.73 -3.83 0.03
CA THR A 243 -4.19 -3.73 -0.07
C THR A 243 -4.65 -4.23 -1.44
N GLN A 244 -5.49 -5.26 -1.42
CA GLN A 244 -6.14 -5.72 -2.63
C GLN A 244 -7.28 -4.76 -2.97
N GLU A 245 -7.09 -3.97 -4.02
CA GLU A 245 -8.14 -3.08 -4.52
C GLU A 245 -9.12 -3.82 -5.43
N LEU A 246 -10.41 -3.56 -5.24
CA LEU A 246 -11.49 -4.00 -6.12
C LEU A 246 -11.92 -2.82 -6.98
N PHE A 247 -11.13 -2.57 -8.02
CA PHE A 247 -11.39 -1.51 -8.99
C PHE A 247 -11.39 -2.10 -10.40
N GLN A 248 -12.59 -2.35 -10.92
CA GLN A 248 -12.78 -2.75 -12.31
C GLN A 248 -13.00 -1.50 -13.16
N ASN A 249 -12.31 -1.44 -14.30
CA ASN A 249 -12.52 -0.40 -15.30
C ASN A 249 -13.58 -0.89 -16.29
N GLY A 250 -14.64 -0.11 -16.51
CA GLY A 250 -15.65 -0.44 -17.51
C GLY A 250 -16.86 0.49 -17.44
N GLY A 251 -17.62 0.57 -18.54
CA GLY A 251 -18.82 1.40 -18.62
C GLY A 251 -19.93 0.94 -17.66
N GLU A 252 -20.00 -0.35 -17.34
CA GLU A 252 -21.08 -0.96 -16.53
C GLU A 252 -20.69 -1.23 -15.07
N THR A 253 -19.61 -0.62 -14.58
CA THR A 253 -19.11 -0.87 -13.21
C THR A 253 -19.87 -0.04 -12.18
N LEU A 254 -20.33 -0.69 -11.11
CA LEU A 254 -21.08 -0.04 -10.04
C LEU A 254 -20.17 0.33 -8.85
N TYR A 255 -20.51 1.44 -8.21
CA TYR A 255 -19.86 1.92 -6.99
C TYR A 255 -20.45 1.24 -5.74
N TYR A 256 -19.58 0.58 -4.97
CA TYR A 256 -19.96 -0.14 -3.75
C TYR A 256 -19.53 0.54 -2.45
N GLY A 257 -18.65 1.54 -2.50
CA GLY A 257 -18.16 2.22 -1.30
C GLY A 257 -16.67 2.51 -1.37
N LEU A 258 -16.09 2.80 -0.21
CA LEU A 258 -14.64 2.96 -0.07
C LEU A 258 -14.05 1.73 0.61
N ASN A 259 -12.84 1.37 0.18
CA ASN A 259 -12.02 0.41 0.90
C ASN A 259 -11.65 1.01 2.26
N ALA A 260 -11.98 0.33 3.35
CA ALA A 260 -11.77 0.85 4.70
C ALA A 260 -10.29 1.02 5.09
N LEU A 261 -9.36 0.38 4.35
CA LEU A 261 -7.93 0.50 4.59
C LEU A 261 -7.29 1.58 3.74
N SER A 262 -7.59 1.61 2.44
CA SER A 262 -6.93 2.51 1.48
C SER A 262 -7.73 3.76 1.14
N ASN A 263 -9.00 3.84 1.56
CA ASN A 263 -9.96 4.87 1.15
C ASN A 263 -10.18 4.99 -0.37
N ASN A 264 -9.70 4.04 -1.15
CA ASN A 264 -9.95 3.97 -2.59
C ASN A 264 -11.38 3.51 -2.89
N LEU A 265 -11.91 3.92 -4.05
CA LEU A 265 -13.23 3.50 -4.51
C LEU A 265 -13.28 1.99 -4.76
N ILE A 266 -14.38 1.35 -4.37
CA ILE A 266 -14.72 -0.01 -4.75
C ILE A 266 -15.66 0.08 -5.95
N MET A 267 -15.16 -0.29 -7.13
CA MET A 267 -15.87 -0.28 -8.41
C MET A 267 -15.91 -1.69 -8.98
N VAL A 268 -17.11 -2.27 -9.14
CA VAL A 268 -17.26 -3.67 -9.55
C VAL A 268 -18.42 -3.83 -10.52
N ASP A 269 -18.19 -4.57 -11.60
CA ASP A 269 -19.21 -5.12 -12.47
C ASP A 269 -19.43 -6.59 -12.08
N ARG A 270 -20.57 -6.87 -11.43
CA ARG A 270 -20.91 -8.22 -10.95
C ARG A 270 -21.13 -9.20 -12.09
N LYS A 271 -21.51 -8.75 -13.28
CA LYS A 271 -21.77 -9.62 -14.45
C LYS A 271 -20.50 -10.31 -14.94
N LYS A 272 -19.33 -9.75 -14.60
CA LYS A 272 -18.01 -10.36 -14.89
C LYS A 272 -17.51 -11.33 -13.82
N LEU A 273 -18.20 -11.42 -12.68
CA LEU A 273 -17.84 -12.35 -11.61
C LEU A 273 -18.41 -13.73 -11.89
N LYS A 274 -17.84 -14.76 -11.24
CA LYS A 274 -18.33 -16.15 -11.34
C LYS A 274 -19.80 -16.28 -10.92
N ASN A 275 -20.25 -15.44 -9.99
CA ASN A 275 -21.64 -15.34 -9.56
C ASN A 275 -22.00 -13.84 -9.47
N PRO A 276 -23.02 -13.37 -10.22
CA PRO A 276 -23.41 -11.97 -10.25
C PRO A 276 -24.33 -11.54 -9.11
N ASN A 277 -24.77 -12.46 -8.24
CA ASN A 277 -25.75 -12.18 -7.20
C ASN A 277 -25.16 -11.33 -6.06
N GLY A 278 -25.99 -10.46 -5.48
CA GLY A 278 -25.65 -9.64 -4.30
C GLY A 278 -26.54 -9.95 -3.10
N LEU A 279 -26.02 -9.69 -1.90
CA LEU A 279 -26.75 -9.83 -0.64
C LEU A 279 -26.45 -8.62 0.26
N ILE A 280 -27.49 -7.94 0.72
CA ILE A 280 -27.39 -6.81 1.65
C ILE A 280 -28.05 -7.23 2.97
N LEU A 281 -27.26 -7.38 4.03
CA LEU A 281 -27.72 -7.70 5.38
C LEU A 281 -27.49 -6.51 6.31
N GLY A 282 -28.42 -6.28 7.24
CA GLY A 282 -28.28 -5.22 8.24
C GLY A 282 -29.45 -5.18 9.21
N THR A 283 -29.18 -4.80 10.45
CA THR A 283 -30.22 -4.55 11.47
C THR A 283 -31.07 -3.33 11.11
N PRO A 284 -32.30 -3.19 11.64
CA PRO A 284 -33.09 -1.97 11.47
C PRO A 284 -32.26 -0.72 11.85
N GLY A 285 -32.26 0.30 10.97
CA GLY A 285 -31.47 1.53 11.15
C GLY A 285 -30.02 1.50 10.65
N SER A 286 -29.49 0.35 10.23
CA SER A 286 -28.09 0.22 9.74
C SER A 286 -27.82 0.80 8.34
N GLY A 287 -28.83 1.31 7.65
CA GLY A 287 -28.70 1.84 6.29
C GLY A 287 -28.93 0.82 5.16
N LYS A 288 -29.46 -0.38 5.44
CA LYS A 288 -29.81 -1.41 4.45
C LYS A 288 -30.56 -0.85 3.23
N SER A 289 -31.69 -0.18 3.45
CA SER A 289 -32.55 0.34 2.39
C SER A 289 -31.89 1.51 1.65
N PHE A 290 -31.03 2.29 2.33
CA PHE A 290 -30.24 3.34 1.69
C PHE A 290 -29.22 2.73 0.71
N SER A 291 -28.47 1.72 1.13
CA SER A 291 -27.51 1.00 0.28
C SER A 291 -28.18 0.36 -0.93
N ALA A 292 -29.34 -0.28 -0.74
CA ALA A 292 -30.13 -0.87 -1.82
C ALA A 292 -30.62 0.18 -2.83
N LYS A 293 -31.21 1.30 -2.36
CA LYS A 293 -31.64 2.40 -3.23
C LYS A 293 -30.49 3.00 -4.04
N ARG A 294 -29.31 3.15 -3.41
CA ARG A 294 -28.09 3.61 -4.07
C ARG A 294 -27.66 2.64 -5.17
N GLU A 295 -27.65 1.34 -4.89
CA GLU A 295 -27.28 0.33 -5.87
C GLU A 295 -28.24 0.29 -7.06
N ILE A 296 -29.55 0.30 -6.81
CA ILE A 296 -30.61 0.37 -7.83
C ILE A 296 -30.43 1.61 -8.71
N THR A 297 -30.21 2.77 -8.08
CA THR A 297 -29.99 4.04 -8.78
C THR A 297 -28.76 3.96 -9.68
N ASN A 298 -27.68 3.37 -9.17
CA ASN A 298 -26.43 3.28 -9.91
C ASN A 298 -26.57 2.33 -11.10
N ALA A 299 -27.21 1.18 -10.92
CA ALA A 299 -27.53 0.26 -12.01
C ALA A 299 -28.35 0.96 -13.09
N PHE A 300 -29.43 1.64 -12.73
CA PHE A 300 -30.29 2.36 -13.66
C PHE A 300 -29.55 3.43 -14.50
N LEU A 301 -28.55 4.10 -13.91
CA LEU A 301 -27.83 5.19 -14.58
C LEU A 301 -26.66 4.72 -15.45
N VAL A 302 -26.15 3.52 -15.18
CA VAL A 302 -24.86 3.05 -15.71
C VAL A 302 -25.05 1.84 -16.65
N THR A 303 -26.19 1.16 -16.58
CA THR A 303 -26.51 0.01 -17.42
C THR A 303 -27.88 0.19 -18.09
N ASP A 304 -28.09 -0.55 -19.17
CA ASP A 304 -29.40 -0.67 -19.84
C ASP A 304 -30.20 -1.88 -19.29
N ASP A 305 -29.93 -2.30 -18.04
CA ASP A 305 -30.55 -3.49 -17.45
C ASP A 305 -31.99 -3.20 -16.96
N ASP A 306 -32.88 -4.18 -17.10
CA ASP A 306 -34.22 -4.13 -16.49
C ASP A 306 -34.16 -4.30 -14.97
N ILE A 307 -34.81 -3.40 -14.23
CA ILE A 307 -34.81 -3.41 -12.76
C ILE A 307 -36.20 -3.73 -12.23
N ILE A 308 -36.31 -4.87 -11.55
CA ILE A 308 -37.55 -5.35 -10.91
C ILE A 308 -37.35 -5.36 -9.40
N ILE A 309 -38.27 -4.74 -8.66
CA ILE A 309 -38.19 -4.60 -7.21
C ILE A 309 -39.43 -5.23 -6.56
N CYS A 310 -39.21 -6.24 -5.73
CA CYS A 310 -40.24 -6.82 -4.86
C CYS A 310 -40.17 -6.14 -3.48
N ASP A 311 -41.13 -5.27 -3.20
CA ASP A 311 -41.09 -4.37 -2.05
C ASP A 311 -42.32 -4.53 -1.13
N PRO A 312 -42.27 -5.44 -0.14
CA PRO A 312 -43.39 -5.64 0.78
C PRO A 312 -43.59 -4.47 1.76
N GLU A 313 -42.57 -3.63 1.98
CA GLU A 313 -42.60 -2.51 2.93
C GLU A 313 -42.93 -1.16 2.24
N ALA A 314 -43.10 -1.14 0.92
CA ALA A 314 -43.36 0.04 0.10
C ALA A 314 -42.30 1.16 0.25
N GLU A 315 -41.03 0.80 0.53
CA GLU A 315 -39.94 1.75 0.72
C GLU A 315 -39.37 2.33 -0.59
N TYR A 316 -39.54 1.65 -1.73
CA TYR A 316 -38.88 1.97 -3.01
C TYR A 316 -39.80 2.67 -4.02
N ALA A 317 -41.12 2.73 -3.78
CA ALA A 317 -42.08 3.31 -4.72
C ALA A 317 -41.73 4.76 -5.14
N ALA A 318 -41.30 5.60 -4.20
CA ALA A 318 -40.88 6.97 -4.49
C ALA A 318 -39.65 7.03 -5.42
N LEU A 319 -38.71 6.08 -5.28
CA LEU A 319 -37.55 5.97 -6.15
C LEU A 319 -37.96 5.57 -7.57
N VAL A 320 -38.85 4.58 -7.68
CA VAL A 320 -39.38 4.10 -8.97
C VAL A 320 -40.08 5.23 -9.72
N HIS A 321 -40.95 5.98 -9.05
CA HIS A 321 -41.61 7.14 -9.65
C HIS A 321 -40.61 8.23 -10.10
N LYS A 322 -39.52 8.42 -9.35
CA LYS A 322 -38.49 9.40 -9.70
C LYS A 322 -37.73 9.03 -10.97
N PHE A 323 -37.56 7.75 -11.26
CA PHE A 323 -37.00 7.21 -12.49
C PHE A 323 -38.06 6.90 -13.56
N ASN A 324 -39.28 7.44 -13.42
CA ASN A 324 -40.38 7.23 -14.36
C ASN A 324 -40.76 5.75 -14.57
N GLY A 325 -40.45 4.89 -13.59
CA GLY A 325 -40.83 3.48 -13.60
C GLY A 325 -42.28 3.25 -13.19
N GLN A 326 -42.72 2.00 -13.34
CA GLN A 326 -44.08 1.57 -13.00
C GLN A 326 -44.12 0.93 -11.61
N VAL A 327 -45.04 1.39 -10.76
CA VAL A 327 -45.35 0.75 -9.48
C VAL A 327 -46.64 -0.05 -9.62
N VAL A 328 -46.53 -1.38 -9.53
CA VAL A 328 -47.68 -2.29 -9.53
C VAL A 328 -48.02 -2.66 -8.09
N LYS A 329 -49.05 -2.03 -7.52
CA LYS A 329 -49.52 -2.35 -6.17
C LYS A 329 -50.34 -3.64 -6.20
N ILE A 330 -49.91 -4.65 -5.45
CA ILE A 330 -50.64 -5.91 -5.22
C ILE A 330 -51.19 -5.92 -3.81
N SER A 331 -52.51 -5.86 -3.67
CA SER A 331 -53.22 -5.89 -2.38
C SER A 331 -54.67 -6.35 -2.60
N SER A 332 -55.36 -6.77 -1.54
CA SER A 332 -56.77 -7.15 -1.64
C SER A 332 -57.69 -6.02 -2.14
N SER A 333 -57.28 -4.76 -1.98
CA SER A 333 -58.00 -3.58 -2.43
C SER A 333 -57.47 -2.96 -3.73
N SER A 334 -56.44 -3.55 -4.37
CA SER A 334 -55.93 -3.05 -5.65
C SER A 334 -56.69 -3.62 -6.83
N THR A 335 -56.76 -2.85 -7.91
CA THR A 335 -57.28 -3.30 -9.21
C THR A 335 -56.29 -4.14 -10.01
N ASN A 336 -55.06 -4.31 -9.51
CA ASN A 336 -54.06 -5.17 -10.11
C ASN A 336 -54.16 -6.57 -9.52
N TYR A 337 -54.14 -7.58 -10.38
CA TYR A 337 -54.22 -8.99 -10.01
C TYR A 337 -53.11 -9.75 -10.74
N ILE A 338 -52.45 -10.65 -10.02
CA ILE A 338 -51.58 -11.66 -10.62
C ILE A 338 -52.44 -12.90 -10.79
N ASN A 339 -52.53 -13.43 -12.01
CA ASN A 339 -53.22 -14.68 -12.27
C ASN A 339 -52.23 -15.85 -12.10
N PRO A 340 -52.28 -16.60 -10.98
CA PRO A 340 -51.36 -17.71 -10.78
C PRO A 340 -51.65 -18.86 -11.74
N MET A 341 -52.81 -18.90 -12.40
CA MET A 341 -53.17 -19.89 -13.42
C MET A 341 -52.78 -19.46 -14.85
N ASP A 342 -52.16 -18.29 -15.03
CA ASP A 342 -51.71 -17.87 -16.35
C ASP A 342 -50.63 -18.81 -16.88
N ILE A 343 -50.79 -19.27 -18.13
CA ILE A 343 -49.92 -20.25 -18.78
C ILE A 343 -49.22 -19.55 -19.93
N ASN A 344 -47.90 -19.46 -19.84
CA ASN A 344 -47.07 -19.10 -20.98
C ASN A 344 -46.53 -20.39 -21.62
N LEU A 345 -46.77 -20.59 -22.91
CA LEU A 345 -46.35 -21.79 -23.63
C LEU A 345 -44.82 -21.93 -23.72
N ASN A 346 -44.07 -20.87 -23.42
CA ASN A 346 -42.61 -20.85 -23.39
C ASN A 346 -42.02 -21.15 -22.00
N TYR A 347 -42.79 -21.74 -21.08
CA TYR A 347 -42.35 -21.98 -19.69
C TYR A 347 -41.20 -23.00 -19.56
N SER A 348 -41.05 -23.89 -20.53
CA SER A 348 -39.99 -24.91 -20.56
C SER A 348 -39.74 -25.35 -21.99
N GLU A 349 -38.48 -25.47 -22.40
CA GLU A 349 -38.12 -25.98 -23.73
C GLU A 349 -38.40 -27.49 -23.85
N ASP A 350 -38.41 -28.24 -22.73
CA ASP A 350 -38.48 -29.71 -22.72
C ASP A 350 -39.66 -30.34 -21.93
N ASP A 351 -40.36 -29.60 -21.05
CA ASP A 351 -41.45 -30.12 -20.22
C ASP A 351 -42.84 -29.63 -20.67
N ASN A 352 -43.90 -30.41 -20.35
CA ASN A 352 -45.29 -30.00 -20.62
C ASN A 352 -45.67 -28.83 -19.69
N PRO A 353 -45.88 -27.60 -20.21
CA PRO A 353 -46.13 -26.42 -19.39
C PRO A 353 -47.42 -26.54 -18.56
N VAL A 354 -48.39 -27.35 -19.00
CA VAL A 354 -49.62 -27.63 -18.24
C VAL A 354 -49.33 -28.50 -17.03
N ALA A 355 -48.45 -29.50 -17.15
CA ALA A 355 -48.10 -30.39 -16.05
C ALA A 355 -47.33 -29.64 -14.96
N LEU A 356 -46.30 -28.87 -15.33
CA LEU A 356 -45.55 -28.01 -14.39
C LEU A 356 -46.47 -27.01 -13.66
N LYS A 357 -47.43 -26.45 -14.40
CA LYS A 357 -48.40 -25.53 -13.82
C LYS A 357 -49.37 -26.21 -12.86
N ALA A 358 -49.82 -27.41 -13.20
CA ALA A 358 -50.65 -28.22 -12.31
C ALA A 358 -49.90 -28.55 -11.02
N ASP A 359 -48.63 -28.95 -11.10
CA ASP A 359 -47.78 -29.23 -9.93
C ASP A 359 -47.57 -27.97 -9.07
N PHE A 360 -47.32 -26.81 -9.68
CA PHE A 360 -47.23 -25.54 -8.95
C PHE A 360 -48.54 -25.21 -8.22
N ILE A 361 -49.70 -25.36 -8.87
CA ILE A 361 -51.01 -25.12 -8.25
C ILE A 361 -51.24 -26.10 -7.08
N LEU A 362 -50.86 -27.37 -7.25
CA LEU A 362 -50.93 -28.36 -6.17
C LEU A 362 -50.03 -28.00 -4.99
N SER A 363 -48.88 -27.34 -5.22
CA SER A 363 -47.99 -26.88 -4.14
C SER A 363 -48.52 -25.68 -3.34
N LEU A 364 -49.54 -24.98 -3.86
CA LEU A 364 -50.20 -23.85 -3.17
C LEU A 364 -51.35 -24.31 -2.25
N CYS A 365 -51.74 -25.58 -2.32
CA CYS A 365 -52.72 -26.23 -1.45
C CYS A 365 -51.99 -27.02 -0.36
#